data_AF-A0A672YL16-F1
#
_entry.id   AF-A0A672YL16-F1
#
_cell.length_a   1.000
_cell.length_b   1.000
_cell.length_c   1.000
_cell.angle_alpha   90.00
_cell.angle_beta   90.00
_cell.angle_gamma   90.00
#
_symmetry.space_group_name_H-M   'P 1'
#
loop_
_entity.id
_entity.type
_entity.pdbx_description
1 polymer ?
#
loop_
_entity_poly.entity_id
_entity_poly.type
_entity_poly.pdbx_seq_one_letter_code
_entity_poly.pdbx_strand_id
1 'polypeptide(L)' 'FTPIIYIDQANHDIGEFIPKCDIYGNFQPQQCWAATGSCWCVNILTGQEVPHTRTPPGTTPVNCGE' A
#
# COMPACT_ATOMS: atom_id res chain seq x y z
N PHE A 1 -13.45 -6.56 -20.22
CA PHE A 1 -13.95 -6.26 -18.85
C PHE A 1 -12.92 -6.51 -17.75
N THR A 2 -11.71 -6.89 -18.10
CA THR A 2 -10.45 -6.41 -17.50
C THR A 2 -9.53 -6.19 -18.71
N PRO A 3 -8.72 -5.11 -18.85
CA PRO A 3 -7.45 -5.02 -18.10
C PRO A 3 -6.72 -3.64 -18.12
N ILE A 4 -6.57 -2.90 -17.00
CA ILE A 4 -5.41 -1.98 -16.82
C ILE A 4 -5.01 -1.98 -15.33
N ILE A 5 -4.54 -3.12 -14.85
CA ILE A 5 -3.82 -3.18 -13.57
C ILE A 5 -2.45 -3.86 -13.72
N TYR A 6 -2.05 -4.17 -14.97
CA TYR A 6 -0.86 -4.95 -15.31
C TYR A 6 -0.12 -4.41 -16.55
N ILE A 7 0.05 -3.09 -16.68
CA ILE A 7 1.09 -2.57 -17.57
C ILE A 7 2.18 -1.90 -16.73
N ASP A 8 3.31 -2.62 -16.70
CA ASP A 8 4.62 -2.33 -16.14
C ASP A 8 4.74 -2.07 -14.64
N GLN A 9 4.95 -3.17 -13.90
CA GLN A 9 5.58 -3.22 -12.57
C GLN A 9 7.03 -2.70 -12.56
N ALA A 10 7.38 -1.77 -13.45
CA ALA A 10 8.74 -1.25 -13.61
C ALA A 10 8.81 0.28 -13.82
N ASN A 11 7.68 1.02 -13.76
CA ASN A 11 7.70 2.48 -13.97
C ASN A 11 6.72 3.28 -13.08
N HIS A 12 6.22 2.70 -11.99
CA HIS A 12 5.33 3.41 -11.05
C HIS A 12 6.07 4.17 -9.94
N ASP A 13 7.41 4.20 -9.99
CA ASP A 13 8.24 4.84 -8.97
C ASP A 13 8.25 6.39 -9.06
N ILE A 14 7.46 6.97 -9.96
CA ILE A 14 7.35 8.43 -10.13
C ILE A 14 5.86 8.82 -10.25
N GLY A 15 5.15 8.95 -9.12
CA GLY A 15 4.15 10.03 -9.01
C GLY A 15 2.74 9.72 -8.52
N GLU A 16 2.35 8.48 -8.23
CA GLU A 16 1.04 8.21 -7.63
C GLU A 16 1.13 7.04 -6.65
N PHE A 17 0.19 6.95 -5.71
CA PHE A 17 0.10 5.83 -4.78
C PHE A 17 -1.01 4.89 -5.23
N ILE A 18 -0.64 3.65 -5.59
CA ILE A 18 -1.61 2.58 -5.88
C ILE A 18 -1.80 1.71 -4.64
N PRO A 19 -3.02 1.64 -4.08
CA PRO A 19 -3.33 0.73 -2.98
C PRO A 19 -3.19 -0.73 -3.38
N LYS A 20 -2.62 -1.53 -2.50
CA LYS A 20 -2.58 -2.99 -2.59
C LYS A 20 -3.85 -3.59 -2.02
N CYS A 21 -4.47 -4.49 -2.77
CA CYS A 21 -5.66 -5.23 -2.34
C CYS A 21 -5.40 -6.75 -2.31
N ASP A 22 -6.22 -7.48 -1.56
CA ASP A 22 -6.25 -8.94 -1.55
C ASP A 22 -7.08 -9.50 -2.73
N ILE A 23 -7.19 -10.84 -2.82
CA ILE A 23 -7.96 -11.52 -3.87
C ILE A 23 -9.48 -11.28 -3.79
N TYR A 24 -9.96 -10.82 -2.65
CA TYR A 24 -11.37 -10.51 -2.39
C TYR A 24 -11.68 -9.03 -2.65
N GLY A 25 -10.66 -8.22 -2.95
CA GLY A 25 -10.78 -6.78 -3.17
C GLY A 25 -10.69 -5.94 -1.89
N ASN A 26 -10.40 -6.53 -0.73
CA ASN A 26 -10.15 -5.77 0.50
C ASN A 26 -8.76 -5.13 0.45
N PHE A 27 -8.56 -4.04 1.17
CA PHE A 27 -7.25 -3.43 1.30
C PHE A 27 -6.32 -4.36 2.07
N GLN A 28 -5.09 -4.52 1.59
CA GLN A 28 -4.06 -5.15 2.40
C GLN A 28 -3.80 -4.29 3.63
N PRO A 29 -3.66 -4.90 4.83
CA PRO A 29 -3.50 -4.17 6.07
C PRO A 29 -2.25 -3.28 6.08
N GLN A 30 -1.22 -3.63 5.30
CA GLN A 30 -0.02 -2.84 5.11
C GLN A 30 0.01 -2.27 3.68
N GLN A 31 0.18 -0.96 3.59
CA GLN A 31 0.37 -0.23 2.34
C GLN A 31 1.78 0.34 2.28
N CYS A 32 2.41 0.27 1.11
CA CYS A 32 3.76 0.80 0.93
C CYS A 32 3.81 1.61 -0.37
N TRP A 33 4.28 2.84 -0.26
CA TRP A 33 4.51 3.71 -1.41
C TRP A 33 5.99 3.69 -1.78
N ALA A 34 6.31 3.04 -2.90
CA ALA A 34 7.69 2.89 -3.36
C ALA A 34 8.36 4.25 -3.65
N ALA A 35 7.61 5.21 -4.23
CA ALA A 35 8.14 6.54 -4.56
C ALA A 35 8.66 7.33 -3.35
N THR A 36 8.01 7.19 -2.17
CA THR A 36 8.50 7.82 -0.93
C THR A 36 9.21 6.84 0.00
N GLY A 37 9.29 5.56 -0.38
CA GLY A 37 9.76 4.45 0.45
C GLY A 37 9.04 4.31 1.81
N SER A 38 7.82 4.85 1.94
CA SER A 38 7.09 4.84 3.22
C SER A 38 6.07 3.72 3.26
N CYS A 39 5.90 3.08 4.41
CA CYS A 39 4.85 2.07 4.64
C CYS A 39 3.95 2.47 5.82
N TRP A 40 2.66 2.16 5.76
CA TRP A 40 1.70 2.44 6.84
C TRP A 40 0.65 1.34 6.92
N CYS A 41 -0.07 1.28 8.05
CA CYS A 41 -1.21 0.40 8.19
C CYS A 41 -2.49 1.09 7.70
N VAL A 42 -3.40 0.32 7.12
CA VAL A 42 -4.73 0.80 6.74
C VAL A 42 -5.81 -0.13 7.28
N ASN A 43 -7.01 0.40 7.45
CA ASN A 43 -8.19 -0.40 7.69
C ASN A 43 -8.54 -1.23 6.43
N ILE A 44 -8.72 -2.54 6.60
CA ILE A 44 -8.97 -3.47 5.48
C ILE A 44 -10.25 -3.19 4.70
N LEU A 45 -11.25 -2.57 5.35
CA LEU A 45 -12.56 -2.26 4.77
C LEU A 45 -12.60 -0.87 4.15
N THR A 46 -12.00 0.13 4.82
CA THR A 46 -12.10 1.54 4.39
C THR A 46 -10.87 2.05 3.64
N GLY A 47 -9.74 1.36 3.73
CA GLY A 47 -8.45 1.81 3.18
C GLY A 47 -7.85 3.03 3.90
N GLN A 48 -8.46 3.48 5.00
CA GLN A 48 -7.97 4.62 5.75
C GLN A 48 -6.71 4.28 6.53
N GLU A 49 -5.72 5.17 6.47
CA GLU A 49 -4.50 5.08 7.26
C GLU A 49 -4.82 5.04 8.76
N VAL A 50 -4.20 4.09 9.46
CA VAL A 50 -4.22 4.04 10.92
C VAL A 50 -3.22 5.08 11.45
N PRO A 51 -3.64 6.02 12.30
CA PRO A 51 -2.75 7.06 12.81
C PRO A 51 -1.49 6.48 13.47
N HIS A 52 -0.35 7.14 13.28
CA HIS A 52 0.95 6.76 13.85
C HIS A 52 1.53 5.42 13.37
N THR A 53 1.02 4.87 12.26
CA THR A 53 1.58 3.64 11.67
C THR A 53 2.51 3.90 10.49
N ARG A 54 2.58 5.15 9.99
CA ARG A 54 3.46 5.50 8.88
C ARG A 54 4.92 5.49 9.30
N THR A 55 5.67 4.65 8.62
CA THR A 55 7.11 4.44 8.77
C THR A 55 7.87 5.09 7.60
N PRO A 56 8.97 5.79 7.88
CA PRO A 56 9.86 6.29 6.85
C PRO A 56 10.64 5.16 6.14
N PRO A 57 11.33 5.46 5.03
CA PRO A 57 12.24 4.51 4.38
C PRO A 57 13.32 4.00 5.34
N GLY A 58 13.55 2.69 5.33
CA GLY A 58 14.61 2.06 6.12
C GLY A 58 14.25 1.75 7.57
N THR A 59 13.01 2.00 7.99
CA THR A 59 12.49 1.54 9.29
C THR A 59 11.89 0.14 9.19
N THR A 60 11.93 -0.61 10.31
CA THR A 60 11.23 -1.89 10.43
C THR A 60 9.74 -1.71 10.20
N PRO A 61 9.10 -2.46 9.29
CA PRO A 61 7.67 -2.36 9.04
C PRO A 61 6.86 -2.60 10.31
N VAL A 62 5.85 -1.76 10.53
CA VAL A 62 4.83 -1.98 11.55
C VAL A 62 4.05 -3.25 11.22
N ASN A 63 3.78 -4.07 12.23
CA ASN A 63 2.98 -5.27 12.05
C ASN A 63 1.49 -4.87 12.03
N CYS A 64 0.90 -4.87 10.83
CA CYS A 64 -0.47 -4.38 10.63
C CYS A 64 -1.54 -5.48 10.81
N GLY A 65 -1.20 -6.61 11.43
CA GLY A 65 -2.11 -7.73 11.66
C GLY A 65 -2.56 -7.85 13.10
N GLU A 66 -3.69 -7.22 13.43
CA GLU A 66 -4.63 -7.69 14.47
C GLU A 66 -6.06 -7.62 13.94
#